data_AF-A0A2S7P994-F1
#
_entry.id   AF-A0A2S7P994-F1
#
_cell.length_a   1.000
_cell.length_b   1.000
_cell.length_c   1.000
_cell.angle_alpha   90.00
_cell.angle_beta   90.00
_cell.angle_gamma   90.00
#
_symmetry.space_group_name_H-M   'P 1'
#
loop_
_entity.id
_entity.type
_entity.pdbx_description
1 polymer ?
#
loop_
_entity_poly.entity_id
_entity_poly.type
_entity_poly.pdbx_seq_one_letter_code
_entity_poly.pdbx_strand_id
1 'polypeptide(L)'
;METAQHTTSALIDREERAIAALLTRFKNLVSLAALPTEDAFAKEIAAAEGLRMEVESNALTSAAEDLLKLTRELKELWIFGPLRGIGEGEGEGAMEEDSKKVEELVAAQLKKKHEEEQQKA
;
A
#
# COMPACT_ATOMS: atom_id res chain seq x y z
N MET A 1 -10.16 13.60 7.56
CA MET A 1 -10.13 12.84 6.29
C MET A 1 -10.24 11.39 6.68
N GLU A 2 -11.29 10.71 6.21
CA GLU A 2 -11.51 9.28 6.46
C GLU A 2 -10.27 8.50 6.03
N THR A 3 -9.52 7.99 7.00
CA THR A 3 -8.59 6.89 6.79
C THR A 3 -9.46 5.68 6.47
N ALA A 4 -9.75 5.49 5.17
CA ALA A 4 -10.37 4.28 4.68
C ALA A 4 -9.63 3.10 5.32
N GLN A 5 -10.38 2.34 6.12
CA GLN A 5 -9.86 1.26 6.95
C GLN A 5 -9.13 0.24 6.07
N HIS A 6 -7.80 0.32 6.02
CA HIS A 6 -6.91 -0.74 5.55
C HIS A 6 -6.96 -1.92 6.53
N THR A 7 -8.16 -2.45 6.76
CA THR A 7 -8.38 -3.67 7.52
C THR A 7 -8.11 -4.85 6.61
N THR A 8 -7.55 -5.92 7.17
CA THR A 8 -7.29 -7.14 6.43
C THR A 8 -8.52 -7.65 5.69
N SER A 9 -9.71 -7.55 6.31
CA SER A 9 -10.98 -7.94 5.68
C SER A 9 -11.32 -7.11 4.44
N ALA A 10 -11.16 -5.78 4.51
CA ALA A 10 -11.45 -4.92 3.35
C ALA A 10 -10.50 -5.17 2.17
N LEU A 11 -9.24 -5.51 2.46
CA LEU A 11 -8.26 -5.87 1.43
C LEU A 11 -8.58 -7.23 0.79
N ILE A 12 -8.97 -8.22 1.60
CA ILE A 12 -9.42 -9.54 1.11
C ILE A 12 -10.69 -9.39 0.26
N ASP A 13 -11.69 -8.64 0.74
CA ASP A 13 -12.94 -8.41 -0.01
C ASP A 13 -12.69 -7.75 -1.36
N ARG A 14 -11.70 -6.85 -1.44
CA ARG A 14 -11.28 -6.22 -2.70
C ARG A 14 -10.57 -7.20 -3.62
N GLU A 15 -9.66 -8.02 -3.08
CA GLU A 15 -8.99 -9.08 -3.83
C GLU A 15 -10.01 -10.02 -4.47
N GLU A 16 -10.93 -10.57 -3.66
CA GLU A 16 -11.96 -11.50 -4.12
C GLU A 16 -12.85 -10.89 -5.20
N ARG A 17 -13.27 -9.62 -5.01
CA ARG A 17 -14.07 -8.91 -6.01
C ARG A 17 -13.32 -8.71 -7.32
N ALA A 18 -12.04 -8.34 -7.26
CA ALA A 18 -11.23 -8.12 -8.46
C ALA A 18 -10.94 -9.44 -9.20
N ILE A 19 -10.66 -10.53 -8.49
CA ILE A 19 -10.53 -11.88 -9.07
C ILE A 19 -11.86 -12.33 -9.71
N ALA A 20 -12.98 -12.18 -9.00
CA ALA A 20 -14.29 -12.54 -9.51
C ALA A 20 -14.64 -11.74 -10.77
N ALA A 21 -14.34 -10.43 -10.78
CA ALA A 21 -14.53 -9.60 -11.96
C ALA A 21 -13.70 -10.12 -13.14
N LEU A 22 -12.40 -10.35 -12.94
CA LEU A 22 -11.49 -10.83 -13.98
C LEU A 22 -11.97 -12.16 -14.60
N LEU A 23 -12.30 -13.14 -13.77
CA LEU A 23 -12.81 -14.45 -14.22
C LEU A 23 -14.16 -14.32 -14.94
N THR A 24 -15.06 -13.45 -14.44
CA THR A 24 -16.37 -13.23 -15.06
C THR A 24 -16.23 -12.60 -16.44
N ARG A 25 -15.39 -11.56 -16.60
CA ARG A 25 -15.14 -10.90 -17.89
C ARG A 25 -14.53 -11.87 -18.90
N PHE A 26 -13.55 -12.67 -18.46
CA PHE A 26 -12.95 -13.70 -19.31
C PHE A 26 -13.97 -14.76 -19.75
N LYS A 27 -14.80 -15.27 -18.83
CA LYS A 27 -15.88 -16.21 -19.15
C LYS A 27 -16.85 -15.62 -20.16
N ASN A 28 -17.23 -14.35 -20.00
CA ASN A 28 -18.13 -13.66 -20.94
C ASN A 28 -17.52 -13.59 -22.34
N LEU A 29 -16.24 -13.23 -22.45
CA LEU A 29 -15.50 -13.23 -23.71
C LEU A 29 -15.49 -14.59 -24.41
N VAL A 30 -15.20 -15.66 -23.68
CA VAL A 30 -15.23 -17.03 -24.22
C VAL A 30 -16.64 -17.42 -24.67
N SER A 31 -17.67 -17.00 -23.93
CA SER A 31 -19.06 -17.26 -24.28
C SER A 31 -19.49 -16.51 -25.54
N LEU A 32 -19.02 -15.27 -25.73
CA LEU A 32 -19.24 -14.47 -26.94
C LEU A 32 -18.53 -15.08 -28.15
N ALA A 33 -17.30 -15.56 -27.99
CA ALA A 33 -16.55 -16.20 -29.06
C ALA A 33 -17.16 -17.54 -29.49
N ALA A 34 -17.89 -18.22 -28.60
CA ALA A 34 -18.55 -19.49 -28.87
C ALA A 34 -19.96 -19.35 -29.48
N LEU A 35 -20.41 -18.13 -29.80
CA LEU A 35 -21.72 -17.92 -30.42
C LEU A 35 -21.81 -18.62 -31.79
N PRO A 36 -22.94 -19.29 -32.09
CA PRO A 36 -23.12 -19.99 -33.35
C PRO A 36 -23.16 -19.01 -34.52
N THR A 37 -22.37 -19.29 -35.56
CA THR A 37 -22.30 -18.51 -36.80
C THR A 37 -23.30 -19.01 -37.84
N GLU A 38 -24.55 -19.27 -37.45
CA GLU A 38 -25.56 -19.70 -38.43
C GLU A 38 -25.86 -18.58 -39.43
N ASP A 39 -26.23 -18.96 -40.67
CA ASP A 39 -26.53 -18.06 -41.80
C ASP A 39 -27.65 -17.03 -41.53
N ALA A 40 -28.31 -17.11 -40.38
CA ALA A 40 -29.36 -16.19 -39.91
C ALA A 40 -28.89 -15.23 -38.79
N PHE A 41 -27.59 -15.09 -38.54
CA PHE A 41 -27.11 -14.05 -37.61
C PHE A 41 -27.37 -12.67 -38.22
N ALA A 42 -28.47 -12.03 -37.82
CA ALA A 42 -28.82 -10.70 -38.27
C ALA A 42 -27.64 -9.74 -38.03
N LYS A 43 -27.34 -8.90 -39.02
CA LYS A 43 -26.14 -8.03 -39.03
C LYS A 43 -26.09 -7.11 -37.80
N GLU A 44 -27.25 -6.71 -37.33
CA GLU A 44 -27.45 -5.91 -36.12
C GLU A 44 -27.01 -6.66 -34.86
N ILE A 45 -27.31 -7.96 -34.77
CA ILE A 45 -26.88 -8.81 -33.64
C ILE A 45 -25.37 -9.00 -33.70
N ALA A 46 -24.78 -9.23 -34.89
CA ALA A 46 -23.33 -9.34 -35.04
C ALA A 46 -22.61 -8.07 -34.57
N ALA A 47 -23.13 -6.91 -34.95
CA ALA A 47 -22.59 -5.62 -34.52
C ALA A 47 -22.71 -5.42 -32.99
N ALA A 48 -23.85 -5.80 -32.40
CA ALA A 48 -24.07 -5.69 -30.96
C ALA A 48 -23.13 -6.60 -30.17
N GLU A 49 -22.94 -7.84 -30.59
CA GLU A 49 -22.01 -8.77 -29.91
C GLU A 49 -20.55 -8.37 -30.12
N GLY A 50 -20.21 -7.78 -31.28
CA GLY A 50 -18.89 -7.19 -31.51
C GLY A 50 -18.57 -6.05 -30.53
N LEU A 51 -19.53 -5.14 -30.32
CA LEU A 51 -19.40 -4.07 -29.31
C LEU A 51 -19.26 -4.65 -27.90
N ARG A 52 -20.07 -5.66 -27.58
CA ARG A 52 -20.01 -6.33 -26.28
C ARG A 52 -18.65 -6.98 -26.03
N MET A 53 -18.05 -7.57 -27.06
CA MET A 53 -16.71 -8.16 -26.98
C MET A 53 -15.64 -7.11 -26.65
N GLU A 54 -15.74 -5.92 -27.23
CA GLU A 54 -14.86 -4.78 -26.92
C GLU A 54 -15.03 -4.30 -25.46
N VAL A 55 -16.28 -4.16 -25.01
CA VAL A 55 -16.59 -3.75 -23.63
C VAL A 55 -16.05 -4.76 -22.62
N GLU A 56 -16.26 -6.05 -22.84
CA GLU A 56 -15.75 -7.10 -21.94
C GLU A 56 -14.21 -7.16 -21.94
N SER A 57 -13.55 -6.88 -23.08
CA SER A 57 -12.08 -6.80 -23.18
C SER A 57 -11.50 -5.62 -22.40
N ASN A 58 -12.12 -4.44 -22.52
CA ASN A 58 -11.70 -3.25 -21.76
C ASN A 58 -11.94 -3.46 -20.26
N ALA A 59 -13.09 -4.01 -19.88
CA ALA A 59 -13.41 -4.30 -18.49
C ALA A 59 -12.49 -5.38 -17.88
N LEU A 60 -12.04 -6.36 -18.69
CA LEU A 60 -11.04 -7.34 -18.27
C LEU A 60 -9.69 -6.67 -17.95
N THR A 61 -9.24 -5.77 -18.83
CA THR A 61 -8.02 -4.97 -18.60
C THR A 61 -8.13 -4.15 -17.32
N SER A 62 -9.25 -3.45 -17.12
CA SER A 62 -9.48 -2.67 -15.89
C SER A 62 -9.50 -3.53 -14.62
N ALA A 63 -10.05 -4.75 -14.68
CA ALA A 63 -10.02 -5.67 -13.55
C ALA A 63 -8.58 -6.12 -13.21
N ALA A 64 -7.74 -6.36 -14.23
CA ALA A 64 -6.32 -6.67 -14.03
C ALA A 64 -5.55 -5.48 -13.44
N GLU A 65 -5.83 -4.25 -13.88
CA GLU A 65 -5.26 -3.03 -13.32
C GLU A 65 -5.65 -2.83 -11.85
N ASP A 66 -6.88 -3.17 -11.45
CA ASP A 66 -7.30 -3.06 -10.05
C ASP A 66 -6.54 -4.04 -9.14
N LEU A 67 -6.29 -5.27 -9.60
CA LEU A 67 -5.39 -6.19 -8.91
C LEU A 67 -3.99 -5.62 -8.77
N LEU A 68 -3.43 -5.04 -9.84
CA LEU A 68 -2.11 -4.40 -9.77
C LEU A 68 -2.08 -3.23 -8.78
N LYS A 69 -3.12 -2.40 -8.75
CA LYS A 69 -3.28 -1.32 -7.74
C LYS A 69 -3.31 -1.88 -6.33
N LEU A 70 -4.06 -2.95 -6.08
CA LEU A 70 -4.07 -3.62 -4.78
C LEU A 70 -2.67 -4.12 -4.39
N THR A 71 -1.92 -4.75 -5.31
CA THR A 71 -0.54 -5.18 -4.98
C THR A 71 0.39 -4.01 -4.69
N ARG A 72 0.20 -2.87 -5.35
CA ARG A 72 0.97 -1.65 -5.07
C ARG A 72 0.64 -1.13 -3.67
N GLU A 73 -0.63 -1.01 -3.32
CA GLU A 73 -1.07 -0.57 -1.99
C GLU A 73 -0.55 -1.49 -0.89
N LEU A 74 -0.58 -2.81 -1.09
CA LEU A 74 0.01 -3.77 -0.15
C LEU A 74 1.51 -3.53 0.02
N LYS A 75 2.26 -3.34 -1.07
CA LYS A 75 3.69 -3.03 -1.00
C LYS A 75 3.96 -1.69 -0.31
N GLU A 76 3.12 -0.69 -0.55
CA GLU A 76 3.22 0.61 0.13
C GLU A 76 2.99 0.46 1.63
N LEU A 77 1.98 -0.32 2.06
CA LEU A 77 1.76 -0.64 3.48
C LEU A 77 2.96 -1.37 4.10
N TRP A 78 3.62 -2.26 3.36
CA TRP A 78 4.82 -2.98 3.83
C TRP A 78 6.06 -2.08 3.91
N ILE A 79 6.28 -1.20 2.92
CA ILE A 79 7.48 -0.36 2.84
C ILE A 79 7.38 0.84 3.78
N PHE A 80 6.22 1.50 3.82
CA PHE A 80 6.03 2.70 4.63
C PHE A 80 5.57 2.37 6.06
N GLY A 81 4.89 1.24 6.27
CA GLY A 81 4.30 0.91 7.57
C GLY A 81 3.20 1.90 7.97
N PRO A 82 2.71 1.84 9.22
CA PRO A 82 1.95 2.96 9.77
C PRO A 82 2.79 4.24 9.72
N LEU A 83 2.16 5.42 9.57
CA LEU A 83 2.84 6.72 9.71
C LEU A 83 3.62 6.71 11.02
N ARG A 84 4.95 6.65 10.93
CA ARG A 84 5.84 6.73 12.08
C ARG A 84 5.54 8.02 12.83
N GLY A 85 5.50 7.95 14.16
CA GLY A 85 5.43 9.15 14.99
C GLY A 85 6.58 10.11 14.65
N ILE A 86 6.40 11.41 14.91
CA ILE A 86 7.52 12.37 14.84
C ILE A 86 8.59 11.86 15.81
N GLY A 87 9.74 11.40 15.29
CA GLY A 87 10.84 10.81 16.06
C GLY A 87 11.09 9.31 15.86
N GLU A 88 10.10 8.55 15.37
CA GLU A 88 10.23 7.09 15.24
C GLU A 88 11.24 6.72 14.14
N GLY A 89 12.35 6.10 14.54
CA GLY A 89 13.41 5.61 13.64
C GLY A 89 14.63 6.54 13.52
N GLU A 90 14.63 7.71 14.16
CA GLU A 90 15.80 8.61 14.24
C GLU A 90 16.55 8.41 15.57
N GLY A 91 17.03 7.20 15.87
CA GLY A 91 17.93 6.99 17.02
C GLY A 91 17.42 7.51 18.38
N GLU A 92 16.10 7.65 18.51
CA GLU A 92 15.44 8.17 19.71
C GLU A 92 15.76 7.27 20.91
N GLY A 93 16.49 7.84 21.86
CA GLY A 93 17.05 7.13 23.00
C GLY A 93 18.56 7.28 23.04
N ALA A 94 19.28 7.01 21.96
CA ALA A 94 20.75 7.09 21.95
C ALA A 94 21.25 8.53 22.15
N MET A 95 20.65 9.49 21.45
CA MET A 95 21.07 10.89 21.54
C MET A 95 20.72 11.51 22.91
N GLU A 96 19.60 11.12 23.50
CA GLU A 96 19.18 11.60 24.82
C GLU A 96 19.99 10.93 25.95
N GLU A 97 20.32 9.65 25.79
CA GLU A 97 21.19 8.92 26.72
C GLU A 97 22.64 9.44 26.67
N ASP A 98 23.16 9.71 25.48
CA ASP A 98 24.48 10.33 25.31
C ASP A 98 24.52 11.75 25.87
N SER A 99 23.44 12.52 25.70
CA SER A 99 23.34 13.87 26.30
C SER A 99 23.39 13.84 27.83
N LYS A 100 22.71 12.88 28.47
CA LYS A 100 22.76 12.70 29.93
C LYS A 100 24.16 12.30 30.41
N LYS A 101 24.85 11.41 29.69
CA LYS A 101 26.24 11.02 30.02
C LYS A 101 27.20 12.21 29.93
N VAL A 102 27.03 13.08 28.92
CA VAL A 102 27.83 14.31 28.80
C VAL A 102 27.56 15.26 29.97
N GLU A 103 26.29 15.43 30.37
CA GLU A 103 25.92 16.27 31.50
C GLU A 103 26.58 15.83 32.82
N GLU A 104 26.54 14.52 33.11
CA GLU A 104 27.17 13.95 34.31
C GLU A 104 28.69 14.16 34.33
N LEU A 105 29.36 13.94 33.20
CA LEU A 105 30.81 14.11 33.07
C LEU A 105 31.24 15.57 33.25
N VAL A 106 30.47 16.52 32.70
CA VAL A 106 30.73 17.95 32.86
C VAL A 106 30.54 18.37 34.32
N ALA A 107 29.47 17.91 34.98
CA ALA A 107 29.23 18.21 36.39
C ALA A 107 30.35 17.65 37.30
N ALA A 108 30.85 16.46 37.02
CA ALA A 108 31.97 15.87 37.75
C ALA A 108 33.28 16.67 37.58
N GLN A 109 33.57 17.17 36.37
CA GLN A 109 34.75 18.01 36.13
C GLN A 109 34.65 19.37 36.82
N LEU A 110 33.46 19.99 36.84
CA LEU A 110 33.24 21.26 37.53
C LEU A 110 33.43 21.13 39.04
N LYS A 111 32.96 20.04 39.65
CA LYS A 111 33.20 19.77 41.08
C LYS A 111 34.68 19.61 41.40
N LYS A 112 35.42 18.83 40.61
CA LYS A 112 36.88 18.68 40.79
C LYS A 112 37.62 20.01 40.69
N LYS A 113 37.28 20.86 39.71
CA LYS A 113 37.86 22.20 39.61
C LYS A 113 37.56 23.07 40.83
N HIS A 114 36.33 23.03 41.33
CA HIS A 114 35.95 23.77 42.53
C HIS A 114 36.73 23.31 43.78
N GLU A 115 36.94 22.01 43.93
CA GLU A 115 37.74 21.44 45.03
C GLU A 115 39.23 21.81 44.91
N GLU A 116 39.79 21.81 43.70
CA GLU A 116 41.17 22.23 43.42
C GLU A 116 41.39 23.73 43.69
N GLU A 117 40.39 24.58 43.43
CA GLU A 117 40.43 26.01 43.72
C GLU A 117 40.31 26.29 45.22
N GLN A 118 39.49 25.53 45.95
CA GLN A 118 39.37 25.64 47.42
C GLN A 118 40.62 25.15 48.16
N GLN A 119 41.36 24.18 47.61
CA GLN A 119 42.63 23.73 48.19
C GLN A 119 43.81 24.67 47.91
N LYS A 120 43.66 25.62 46.99
CA LYS A 120 44.68 26.63 46.65
C LYS A 120 44.47 27.99 47.34
N ALA A 121 43.35 28.19 48.02
CA ALA A 121 43.04 29.37 48.83
C ALA A 121 43.39 29.13 50.30
#